data_AF-A0A7I4YV26-F1
#
_entry.id   AF-A0A7I4YV26-F1
#
_cell.length_a   1.000
_cell.length_b   1.000
_cell.length_c   1.000
_cell.angle_alpha   90.00
_cell.angle_beta   90.00
_cell.angle_gamma   90.00
#
_symmetry.space_group_name_H-M   'P 1'
#
loop_
_entity.id
_entity.type
_entity.pdbx_description
1 polymer ?
#
loop_
_entity_poly.entity_id
_entity_poly.type
_entity_poly.pdbx_seq_one_letter_code
_entity_poly.pdbx_strand_id
1 'polypeptide(L)'
;MNYIRLCSTLIHSLSSSLGVAFNLLLIFLVLKKTPKQLRTYSILIFNFALCEFFTCLADLLVQPRIISGGVGIYLVFCGPCILIGTQACFVMHSFALHCYAHALWSLLFSFSYRFYVLKRTPPSKRTIVASILVMYIPSFLQLMTFSFANDNEDELRRIVEEKYGYDMGSEYVGGFKNALEKSPLHSWTLGWSCQTTAGVFIRNCFRRSRSKPAYPFSFY
;
A
#
# COMPACT_ATOMS: atom_id res chain seq x y z
N MET A 1 7.29 -30.51 -8.21
CA MET A 1 7.02 -29.26 -7.48
C MET A 1 7.96 -29.17 -6.29
N ASN A 2 8.89 -28.20 -6.27
CA ASN A 2 9.93 -28.12 -5.24
C ASN A 2 9.31 -27.76 -3.88
N TYR A 3 9.70 -28.45 -2.80
CA TYR A 3 9.21 -28.22 -1.44
C TYR A 3 9.21 -26.74 -1.03
N ILE A 4 10.23 -25.98 -1.46
CA ILE A 4 10.34 -24.53 -1.20
C ILE A 4 9.17 -23.74 -1.80
N ARG A 5 8.75 -24.04 -3.04
CA ARG A 5 7.63 -23.35 -3.70
C ARG A 5 6.31 -23.67 -3.00
N LEU A 6 6.12 -24.93 -2.60
CA LEU A 6 4.94 -25.35 -1.85
C LEU A 6 4.86 -24.62 -0.50
N CYS A 7 5.95 -24.63 0.28
CA CYS A 7 6.00 -23.92 1.56
C CYS A 7 5.73 -22.41 1.40
N SER A 8 6.35 -21.75 0.41
CA SER A 8 6.12 -20.33 0.15
C SER A 8 4.66 -20.03 -0.17
N THR A 9 4.01 -20.86 -0.98
CA THR A 9 2.60 -20.68 -1.37
C THR A 9 1.66 -20.88 -0.18
N LEU A 10 1.92 -21.90 0.64
CA LEU A 10 1.14 -22.18 1.85
C LEU A 10 1.27 -21.04 2.86
N ILE A 11 2.49 -20.57 3.13
CA ILE A 11 2.73 -19.45 4.06
C ILE A 11 2.02 -18.19 3.56
N HIS A 12 2.20 -17.83 2.28
CA HIS A 12 1.55 -16.66 1.69
C HIS A 12 0.03 -16.72 1.80
N SER A 13 -0.56 -17.88 1.49
CA SER A 13 -2.01 -18.07 1.54
C SER A 13 -2.55 -18.01 2.96
N LEU A 14 -1.85 -18.61 3.92
CA LEU A 14 -2.22 -18.58 5.34
C LEU A 14 -2.13 -17.16 5.91
N SER A 15 -1.01 -16.47 5.67
CA SER A 15 -0.80 -15.09 6.11
C SER A 15 -1.88 -14.15 5.56
N SER A 16 -2.17 -14.26 4.26
CA SER A 16 -3.18 -13.41 3.61
C SER A 16 -4.59 -13.72 4.12
N SER A 17 -4.92 -15.00 4.34
CA SER A 17 -6.23 -15.41 4.91
C SER A 17 -6.43 -14.87 6.32
N LEU A 18 -5.41 -14.96 7.17
CA LEU A 18 -5.43 -14.37 8.52
C LEU A 18 -5.55 -12.83 8.45
N GLY A 19 -4.84 -12.20 7.51
CA GLY A 19 -4.94 -10.77 7.25
C GLY A 19 -6.36 -10.34 6.89
N VAL A 20 -7.03 -11.06 6.00
CA VAL A 20 -8.44 -10.82 5.66
C VAL A 20 -9.33 -10.96 6.91
N ALA A 21 -9.19 -12.06 7.65
CA ALA A 21 -10.03 -12.35 8.83
C ALA A 21 -9.85 -11.30 9.94
N PHE A 22 -8.62 -10.95 10.30
CA PHE A 22 -8.35 -9.99 11.37
C PHE A 22 -8.70 -8.56 10.99
N ASN A 23 -8.47 -8.15 9.74
CA ASN A 23 -8.88 -6.81 9.30
C ASN A 23 -10.41 -6.69 9.18
N LEU A 24 -11.11 -7.76 8.79
CA LEU A 24 -12.57 -7.79 8.82
C LEU A 24 -13.11 -7.70 10.26
N LEU A 25 -12.49 -8.42 11.20
CA LEU A 25 -12.81 -8.30 12.63
C LEU A 25 -12.55 -6.87 13.14
N LEU A 26 -11.43 -6.26 12.76
CA LEU A 26 -11.11 -4.89 13.13
C LEU A 26 -12.14 -3.89 12.59
N ILE A 27 -12.55 -4.04 11.34
CA ILE A 27 -13.64 -3.26 10.74
C ILE A 27 -14.92 -3.40 11.58
N PHE A 28 -15.31 -4.63 11.93
CA PHE A 28 -16.47 -4.90 12.77
C PHE A 28 -16.38 -4.20 14.14
N LEU A 29 -15.23 -4.32 14.82
CA LEU A 29 -14.99 -3.70 16.12
C LEU A 29 -15.07 -2.18 16.04
N VAL A 30 -14.47 -1.58 15.01
CA VAL A 30 -14.50 -0.13 14.81
C VAL A 30 -15.93 0.37 14.57
N LEU A 31 -16.73 -0.33 13.78
CA LEU A 31 -18.10 0.07 13.49
C LEU A 31 -19.04 -0.11 14.69
N LYS A 32 -18.86 -1.16 15.50
CA LYS A 32 -19.83 -1.54 16.55
C LYS A 32 -19.41 -1.20 17.98
N LYS A 33 -18.11 -1.09 18.28
CA LYS A 33 -17.59 -0.98 19.65
C LYS A 33 -16.83 0.31 19.95
N THR A 34 -16.69 1.24 18.99
CA THR A 34 -15.93 2.49 19.20
C THR A 34 -16.65 3.45 20.15
N PRO A 35 -16.04 3.86 21.28
CA PRO A 35 -16.61 4.86 22.20
C PRO A 35 -16.54 6.28 21.62
N LYS A 36 -17.44 7.17 22.08
CA LYS A 36 -17.58 8.55 21.55
C LYS A 36 -16.27 9.36 21.59
N GLN A 37 -15.43 9.14 22.61
CA GLN A 37 -14.16 9.86 22.80
C GLN A 37 -13.10 9.51 21.73
N LEU A 38 -13.15 8.31 21.15
CA LEU A 38 -12.20 7.83 20.14
C LEU A 38 -12.75 7.95 18.71
N ARG A 39 -13.93 8.57 18.54
CA ARG A 39 -14.65 8.59 17.25
C ARG A 39 -13.91 9.29 16.12
N THR A 40 -13.03 10.23 16.41
CA THR A 40 -12.20 10.88 15.39
C THR A 40 -11.03 9.98 14.99
N TYR A 41 -10.41 9.31 15.97
CA TYR A 41 -9.30 8.40 15.75
C TYR A 41 -9.74 7.13 15.00
N SER A 42 -10.96 6.64 15.27
CA SER A 42 -11.52 5.46 14.63
C SER A 42 -11.66 5.58 13.12
N ILE A 43 -11.77 6.79 12.57
CA ILE A 43 -11.79 7.03 11.12
C ILE A 43 -10.48 6.56 10.49
N LEU A 44 -9.35 6.82 11.15
CA LEU A 44 -8.04 6.41 10.67
C LEU A 44 -7.84 4.90 10.75
N ILE A 45 -8.26 4.30 11.87
CA ILE A 45 -8.20 2.84 12.04
C ILE A 45 -9.09 2.15 11.00
N PHE A 46 -10.28 2.68 10.76
CA PHE A 46 -11.20 2.14 9.76
C PHE A 46 -10.60 2.20 8.35
N ASN A 47 -10.03 3.35 7.97
CA ASN A 47 -9.37 3.53 6.68
C ASN A 47 -8.19 2.56 6.49
N PHE A 48 -7.37 2.41 7.53
CA PHE A 48 -6.27 1.45 7.55
C PHE A 48 -6.77 0.01 7.38
N ALA A 49 -7.74 -0.41 8.17
CA ALA A 49 -8.27 -1.77 8.15
C ALA A 49 -8.94 -2.13 6.81
N LEU A 50 -9.63 -1.16 6.18
CA LEU A 50 -10.17 -1.34 4.83
C LEU A 50 -9.05 -1.60 3.81
N CYS A 51 -7.98 -0.80 3.83
CA CYS A 51 -6.88 -0.97 2.90
C CYS A 51 -6.18 -2.32 3.10
N GLU A 52 -5.84 -2.68 4.34
CA GLU A 52 -5.22 -3.97 4.64
C GLU A 52 -6.11 -5.16 4.27
N PHE A 53 -7.42 -5.06 4.49
CA PHE A 53 -8.38 -6.07 4.04
C PHE A 53 -8.31 -6.28 2.52
N PHE A 54 -8.34 -5.18 1.75
CA PHE A 54 -8.27 -5.25 0.29
C PHE A 54 -6.92 -5.72 -0.22
N THR A 55 -5.81 -5.31 0.42
CA THR A 55 -4.46 -5.80 0.11
C THR A 55 -4.39 -7.31 0.26
N CYS A 56 -4.78 -7.86 1.43
CA CYS A 56 -4.73 -9.29 1.68
C CYS A 56 -5.68 -10.08 0.76
N LEU A 57 -6.85 -9.52 0.44
CA LEU A 57 -7.78 -10.14 -0.51
C LEU A 57 -7.19 -10.20 -1.92
N ALA A 58 -6.60 -9.10 -2.39
CA ALA A 58 -5.92 -9.07 -3.68
C ALA A 58 -4.71 -10.02 -3.71
N ASP A 59 -3.93 -10.10 -2.65
CA ASP A 59 -2.77 -11.00 -2.56
C ASP A 59 -3.16 -12.49 -2.60
N LEU A 60 -4.33 -12.87 -2.05
CA LEU A 60 -4.88 -14.21 -2.20
C LEU A 60 -5.28 -14.53 -3.65
N LEU A 61 -5.82 -13.54 -4.36
CA LEU A 61 -6.28 -13.72 -5.73
C LEU A 61 -5.13 -13.69 -6.74
N VAL A 62 -4.10 -12.90 -6.49
CA VAL A 62 -2.98 -12.68 -7.41
C VAL A 62 -1.88 -13.71 -7.20
N GLN A 63 -1.51 -14.00 -5.95
CA GLN A 63 -0.32 -14.80 -5.58
C GLN A 63 0.90 -14.47 -6.45
N PRO A 64 1.38 -13.21 -6.43
CA PRO A 64 2.45 -12.78 -7.32
C PRO A 64 3.79 -13.33 -6.84
N ARG A 65 4.58 -13.87 -7.77
CA ARG A 65 5.99 -14.18 -7.57
C ARG A 65 6.85 -13.20 -8.33
N ILE A 66 7.65 -12.43 -7.60
CA ILE A 66 8.53 -11.41 -8.17
C ILE A 66 9.84 -12.06 -8.60
N ILE A 67 10.21 -11.86 -9.86
CA ILE A 67 11.53 -12.13 -10.40
C ILE A 67 12.12 -10.76 -10.76
N SER A 68 13.04 -10.28 -9.95
CA SER A 68 13.79 -9.06 -10.24
C SER A 68 15.11 -9.42 -10.90
N GLY A 69 15.49 -8.68 -11.93
CA GLY A 69 16.85 -8.77 -12.43
C GLY A 69 17.21 -7.65 -13.41
N GLY A 70 18.42 -7.11 -13.23
CA GLY A 70 18.81 -5.85 -13.82
C GLY A 70 17.86 -4.73 -13.42
N VAL A 71 17.34 -4.00 -14.41
CA VAL A 71 16.41 -2.88 -14.23
C VAL A 71 14.93 -3.27 -14.41
N GLY A 72 14.62 -4.53 -14.69
CA GLY A 72 13.25 -5.00 -14.93
C GLY A 72 12.61 -5.67 -13.72
N ILE A 73 11.30 -5.56 -13.62
CA ILE A 73 10.49 -6.28 -12.63
C ILE A 73 9.51 -7.17 -13.39
N TYR A 74 9.61 -8.47 -13.14
CA TYR A 74 8.78 -9.50 -13.76
C TYR A 74 7.95 -10.16 -12.66
N LEU A 75 6.65 -10.31 -12.90
CA LEU A 75 5.67 -10.85 -11.97
C LEU A 75 5.06 -12.10 -12.60
N VAL A 76 5.29 -13.25 -11.97
CA VAL A 76 4.62 -14.50 -12.34
C VAL A 76 3.37 -14.64 -11.48
N PHE A 77 2.21 -14.80 -12.09
CA PHE A 77 0.92 -14.91 -11.40
C PHE A 77 0.51 -16.38 -11.27
N CYS A 78 0.29 -16.83 -10.04
CA CYS A 78 -0.10 -18.21 -9.74
C CYS A 78 -1.52 -18.31 -9.14
N GLY A 79 -2.15 -17.19 -8.82
CA GLY A 79 -3.44 -17.16 -8.13
C GLY A 79 -4.66 -17.24 -9.07
N PRO A 80 -5.88 -17.30 -8.50
CA PRO A 80 -7.14 -17.35 -9.25
C PRO A 80 -7.36 -16.23 -10.29
N CYS A 81 -6.66 -15.09 -10.19
CA CYS A 81 -6.79 -13.98 -11.12
C CYS A 81 -6.49 -14.36 -12.58
N ILE A 82 -5.69 -15.42 -12.81
CA ILE A 82 -5.30 -15.86 -14.16
C ILE A 82 -6.50 -16.27 -15.02
N LEU A 83 -7.61 -16.68 -14.39
CA LEU A 83 -8.85 -17.04 -15.07
C LEU A 83 -9.50 -15.85 -15.78
N ILE A 84 -9.18 -14.63 -15.36
CA ILE A 84 -9.64 -13.38 -15.97
C ILE A 84 -8.62 -12.91 -17.03
N GLY A 85 -7.33 -13.10 -16.73
CA GLY A 85 -6.21 -12.81 -17.63
C GLY A 85 -5.09 -12.02 -16.96
N THR A 86 -3.91 -12.05 -17.57
CA THR A 86 -2.66 -11.47 -17.05
C THR A 86 -2.77 -9.96 -16.78
N GLN A 87 -3.46 -9.21 -17.65
CA GLN A 87 -3.66 -7.78 -17.46
C GLN A 87 -4.51 -7.49 -16.20
N ALA A 88 -5.56 -8.29 -15.98
CA ALA A 88 -6.40 -8.15 -14.79
C ALA A 88 -5.61 -8.50 -13.52
N CYS A 89 -4.79 -9.55 -13.53
CA CYS A 89 -3.86 -9.88 -12.44
C CYS A 89 -2.92 -8.71 -12.13
N PHE A 90 -2.35 -8.09 -13.15
CA PHE A 90 -1.40 -6.99 -12.98
C PHE A 90 -2.07 -5.72 -12.43
N VAL A 91 -3.27 -5.38 -12.89
CA VAL A 91 -4.07 -4.28 -12.33
C VAL A 91 -4.46 -4.57 -10.88
N MET A 92 -4.84 -5.81 -10.57
CA MET A 92 -5.18 -6.22 -9.20
C MET A 92 -3.96 -6.14 -8.27
N HIS A 93 -2.78 -6.53 -8.75
CA HIS A 93 -1.52 -6.34 -8.01
C HIS A 93 -1.21 -4.85 -7.79
N SER A 94 -1.43 -4.02 -8.81
CA SER A 94 -1.25 -2.56 -8.70
C SER A 94 -2.20 -1.95 -7.65
N PHE A 95 -3.43 -2.44 -7.58
CA PHE A 95 -4.41 -2.07 -6.56
C PHE A 95 -3.96 -2.50 -5.16
N ALA A 96 -3.42 -3.71 -5.00
CA ALA A 96 -2.85 -4.16 -3.73
C ALA A 96 -1.72 -3.24 -3.26
N LEU A 97 -0.79 -2.87 -4.16
CA LEU A 97 0.31 -1.94 -3.87
C LEU A 97 -0.19 -0.55 -3.47
N HIS A 98 -1.26 -0.07 -4.10
CA HIS A 98 -1.93 1.19 -3.74
C HIS A 98 -2.48 1.14 -2.30
N CYS A 99 -3.24 0.09 -1.98
CA CYS A 99 -3.83 -0.11 -0.67
C CYS A 99 -2.74 -0.24 0.41
N TYR A 100 -1.69 -1.02 0.14
CA TYR A 100 -0.55 -1.19 1.03
C TYR A 100 0.15 0.14 1.33
N ALA A 101 0.49 0.92 0.29
CA ALA A 101 1.09 2.24 0.47
C ALA A 101 0.18 3.16 1.30
N HIS A 102 -1.11 3.22 0.98
CA HIS A 102 -2.06 4.06 1.70
C HIS A 102 -2.24 3.64 3.17
N ALA A 103 -2.21 2.33 3.45
CA ALA A 103 -2.26 1.78 4.80
C ALA A 103 -1.03 2.20 5.61
N LEU A 104 0.18 2.10 5.06
CA LEU A 104 1.41 2.54 5.71
C LEU A 104 1.36 4.04 6.08
N TRP A 105 0.92 4.89 5.15
CA TRP A 105 0.73 6.32 5.40
C TRP A 105 -0.31 6.59 6.49
N SER A 106 -1.44 5.88 6.44
CA SER A 106 -2.52 5.98 7.43
C SER A 106 -2.07 5.54 8.82
N LEU A 107 -1.23 4.50 8.91
CA LEU A 107 -0.67 4.00 10.15
C LEU A 107 0.30 5.01 10.79
N LEU A 108 1.22 5.55 9.99
CA LEU A 108 2.13 6.59 10.43
C LEU A 108 1.40 7.85 10.91
N PHE A 109 0.39 8.28 10.15
CA PHE A 109 -0.44 9.42 10.54
C PHE A 109 -1.22 9.12 11.82
N SER A 110 -1.67 7.87 12.02
CA SER A 110 -2.31 7.42 13.27
C SER A 110 -1.38 7.55 14.48
N PHE A 111 -0.10 7.17 14.36
CA PHE A 111 0.89 7.37 15.42
C PHE A 111 1.10 8.87 15.72
N SER A 112 1.23 9.69 14.67
CA SER A 112 1.38 11.14 14.80
C SER A 112 0.18 11.79 15.47
N TYR A 113 -1.04 11.36 15.12
CA TYR A 113 -2.29 11.80 15.74
C TYR A 113 -2.32 11.47 17.23
N ARG A 114 -1.98 10.24 17.62
CA ARG A 114 -1.96 9.82 19.04
C ARG A 114 -1.02 10.69 19.85
N PHE A 115 0.19 10.95 19.34
CA PHE A 115 1.14 11.83 19.99
C PHE A 115 0.64 13.28 20.08
N TYR A 116 -0.05 13.77 19.05
CA TYR A 116 -0.60 15.13 19.02
C TYR A 116 -1.67 15.34 20.10
N VAL A 117 -2.61 14.39 20.26
CA VAL A 117 -3.72 14.49 21.22
C VAL A 117 -3.24 14.47 22.67
N LEU A 118 -2.08 13.87 22.97
CA LEU A 118 -1.47 13.93 24.30
C LEU A 118 -1.01 15.34 24.70
N LYS A 119 -0.76 16.22 23.72
CA LYS A 119 -0.22 17.58 23.96
C LYS A 119 -1.22 18.69 23.63
N ARG A 120 -2.26 18.41 22.86
CA ARG A 120 -3.18 19.40 22.28
C ARG A 120 -4.59 18.84 22.17
N THR A 121 -5.56 19.74 22.03
CA THR A 121 -6.96 19.36 21.80
C THR A 121 -7.10 18.55 20.50
N PRO A 122 -7.97 17.53 20.47
CA PRO A 122 -8.10 16.66 19.31
C PRO A 122 -8.58 17.45 18.08
N PRO A 123 -7.98 17.22 16.90
CA PRO A 123 -8.37 17.90 15.69
C PRO A 123 -9.80 17.49 15.27
N SER A 124 -10.45 18.37 14.51
CA SER A 124 -11.80 18.13 14.04
C SER A 124 -11.87 16.94 13.07
N LYS A 125 -13.04 16.28 12.98
CA LYS A 125 -13.26 15.19 12.01
C LYS A 125 -13.00 15.63 10.56
N ARG A 126 -13.37 16.86 10.21
CA ARG A 126 -13.15 17.43 8.87
C ARG A 126 -11.65 17.50 8.54
N THR A 127 -10.83 17.90 9.51
CA THR A 127 -9.37 17.94 9.36
C THR A 127 -8.80 16.55 9.10
N ILE A 128 -9.26 15.53 9.84
CA ILE A 128 -8.79 14.15 9.65
C ILE A 128 -9.19 13.61 8.28
N VAL A 129 -10.44 13.79 7.88
CA VAL A 129 -10.91 13.37 6.55
C VAL A 129 -10.14 14.08 5.44
N ALA A 130 -9.92 15.39 5.55
CA ALA A 130 -9.11 16.14 4.60
C ALA A 130 -7.66 15.61 4.52
N SER A 131 -7.04 15.30 5.67
CA SER A 131 -5.70 14.70 5.69
C SER A 131 -5.65 13.34 4.99
N ILE A 132 -6.65 12.47 5.22
CA ILE A 132 -6.75 11.17 4.54
C ILE A 132 -6.84 11.36 3.02
N LEU A 133 -7.68 12.28 2.56
CA LEU A 133 -7.82 12.59 1.13
C LEU A 133 -6.51 13.10 0.53
N VAL A 134 -5.77 13.96 1.24
CA VAL A 134 -4.46 14.43 0.79
C VAL A 134 -3.45 13.27 0.69
N MET A 135 -3.43 12.36 1.67
CA MET A 135 -2.57 11.17 1.65
C MET A 135 -2.98 10.14 0.61
N TYR A 136 -4.23 10.18 0.13
CA TYR A 136 -4.75 9.29 -0.91
C TYR A 136 -4.24 9.66 -2.30
N ILE A 137 -4.04 10.95 -2.59
CA ILE A 137 -3.59 11.45 -3.89
C ILE A 137 -2.32 10.74 -4.40
N PRO A 138 -1.20 10.69 -3.64
CA PRO A 138 0.02 10.06 -4.14
C PRO A 138 -0.14 8.56 -4.38
N SER A 139 -0.83 7.82 -3.49
CA SER A 139 -1.06 6.39 -3.70
C SER A 139 -1.99 6.14 -4.88
N PHE A 140 -2.97 7.01 -5.13
CA PHE A 140 -3.86 6.89 -6.29
C PHE A 140 -3.13 7.16 -7.61
N LEU A 141 -2.24 8.16 -7.64
CA LEU A 141 -1.38 8.39 -8.79
C LEU A 141 -0.46 7.19 -9.06
N GLN A 142 0.07 6.56 -8.00
CA GLN A 142 0.79 5.28 -8.12
C GLN A 142 -0.09 4.19 -8.74
N LEU A 143 -1.35 4.05 -8.31
CA LEU A 143 -2.28 3.07 -8.90
C LEU A 143 -2.42 3.29 -10.41
N MET A 144 -2.76 4.53 -10.81
CA MET A 144 -2.98 4.86 -12.22
C MET A 144 -1.72 4.57 -13.05
N THR A 145 -0.56 5.03 -12.60
CA THR A 145 0.70 4.79 -13.32
C THR A 145 1.04 3.31 -13.43
N PHE A 146 0.94 2.55 -12.33
CA PHE A 146 1.24 1.14 -12.33
C PHE A 146 0.26 0.32 -13.16
N SER A 147 -1.04 0.63 -13.14
CA SER A 147 -2.05 -0.12 -13.92
C SER A 147 -1.79 -0.10 -15.43
N PHE A 148 -1.17 0.96 -15.95
CA PHE A 148 -0.79 1.07 -17.37
C PHE A 148 0.68 0.74 -17.64
N ALA A 149 1.41 0.28 -16.61
CA ALA A 149 2.83 -0.06 -16.70
C ALA A 149 3.08 -1.48 -17.21
N ASN A 150 2.08 -2.25 -17.61
CA ASN A 150 2.32 -3.63 -18.02
C ASN A 150 2.88 -3.67 -19.46
N ASP A 151 3.99 -4.36 -19.66
CA ASP A 151 4.49 -4.66 -21.00
C ASP A 151 3.80 -5.93 -21.57
N ASN A 152 4.08 -6.24 -22.84
CA ASN A 152 3.52 -7.42 -23.49
C ASN A 152 4.04 -8.72 -22.84
N GLU A 153 3.12 -9.60 -22.46
CA GLU A 153 3.42 -10.88 -21.82
C GLU A 153 4.40 -11.76 -22.60
N ASP A 154 4.21 -11.91 -23.92
CA ASP A 154 5.08 -12.76 -24.76
C ASP A 154 6.51 -12.24 -24.85
N GLU A 155 6.67 -10.93 -24.72
CA GLU A 155 7.98 -10.28 -24.70
C GLU A 155 8.65 -10.43 -23.34
N LEU A 156 7.88 -10.29 -22.26
CA LEU A 156 8.36 -10.51 -20.89
C LEU A 156 8.81 -11.96 -20.69
N ARG A 157 8.05 -12.95 -21.18
CA ARG A 157 8.43 -14.37 -21.15
C ARG A 157 9.77 -14.61 -21.82
N ARG A 158 9.92 -14.12 -23.07
CA ARG A 158 11.17 -14.25 -23.85
C ARG A 158 12.38 -13.68 -23.12
N ILE A 159 12.24 -12.47 -22.56
CA ILE A 159 13.33 -11.83 -21.81
C ILE A 159 13.71 -12.65 -20.58
N VAL A 160 12.73 -13.21 -19.87
CA VAL A 160 12.99 -13.99 -18.67
C VAL A 160 13.64 -15.34 -18.98
N GLU A 161 13.20 -16.00 -20.05
CA GLU A 161 13.78 -17.24 -20.57
C GLU A 161 15.23 -17.02 -21.03
N GLU A 162 15.46 -16.02 -21.88
CA GLU A 162 16.78 -15.71 -22.44
C GLU A 162 17.79 -15.28 -21.35
N LYS A 163 17.35 -14.43 -20.43
CA LYS A 163 18.25 -13.79 -19.46
C LYS A 163 18.47 -14.60 -18.19
N TYR A 164 17.48 -15.36 -17.75
CA TYR A 164 17.53 -16.10 -16.48
C TYR A 164 17.40 -17.61 -16.63
N GLY A 165 17.16 -18.13 -17.84
CA GLY A 165 17.04 -19.56 -18.09
C GLY A 165 15.85 -20.22 -17.39
N TYR A 166 14.83 -19.45 -17.01
CA TYR A 166 13.59 -20.00 -16.45
C TYR A 166 12.65 -20.38 -17.59
N ASP A 167 12.16 -21.61 -17.61
CA ASP A 167 11.07 -22.04 -18.50
C ASP A 167 9.76 -21.32 -18.10
N MET A 168 9.23 -20.49 -19.01
CA MET A 168 8.03 -19.67 -18.80
C MET A 168 6.88 -20.04 -19.75
N GLY A 169 7.01 -21.13 -20.53
CA GLY A 169 6.07 -21.45 -21.61
C GLY A 169 4.61 -21.63 -21.17
N SER A 170 4.37 -22.02 -19.91
CA SER A 170 3.02 -22.20 -19.34
C SER A 170 2.66 -21.20 -18.23
N GLU A 171 3.52 -20.21 -17.98
CA GLU A 171 3.39 -19.30 -16.82
C GLU A 171 2.79 -17.95 -17.25
N TYR A 172 1.95 -17.36 -16.41
CA TYR A 172 1.33 -16.05 -16.68
C TYR A 172 2.23 -14.93 -16.17
N VAL A 173 2.74 -14.07 -17.06
CA VAL A 173 3.79 -13.10 -16.72
C VAL A 173 3.34 -11.66 -17.02
N GLY A 174 3.38 -10.80 -16.00
CA GLY A 174 3.26 -9.35 -16.13
C GLY A 174 4.53 -8.63 -15.66
N GLY A 175 4.58 -7.32 -15.79
CA GLY A 175 5.72 -6.53 -15.36
C GLY A 175 6.13 -5.44 -16.35
N PHE A 176 7.34 -4.93 -16.14
CA PHE A 176 7.95 -3.94 -17.01
C PHE A 176 9.47 -4.17 -17.15
N LYS A 177 9.97 -3.95 -18.37
CA LYS A 177 11.37 -4.23 -18.74
C LYS A 177 12.37 -3.28 -18.06
N ASN A 178 12.00 -2.01 -17.95
CA ASN A 178 12.86 -0.95 -17.41
C ASN A 178 12.11 -0.11 -16.37
N ALA A 179 12.35 -0.40 -15.08
CA ALA A 179 11.81 0.33 -13.94
C ALA A 179 12.21 1.81 -13.93
N LEU A 180 13.38 2.12 -14.47
CA LEU A 180 13.97 3.46 -14.47
C LEU A 180 13.58 4.29 -15.69
N GLU A 181 13.18 3.65 -16.79
CA GLU A 181 12.86 4.34 -18.05
C GLU A 181 11.37 4.69 -18.16
N LYS A 182 10.49 3.94 -17.49
CA LYS A 182 9.08 4.33 -17.39
C LYS A 182 9.01 5.65 -16.61
N SER A 183 8.52 6.68 -17.31
CA SER A 183 8.29 8.09 -16.97
C SER A 183 8.76 8.61 -15.59
N PRO A 184 9.18 9.89 -15.47
CA PRO A 184 9.57 10.49 -14.19
C PRO A 184 8.57 10.19 -13.08
N LEU A 185 7.26 10.21 -13.40
CA LEU A 185 6.17 9.94 -12.46
C LEU A 185 6.25 8.54 -11.81
N HIS A 186 6.68 7.49 -12.52
CA HIS A 186 6.88 6.15 -11.94
C HIS A 186 8.10 6.11 -11.01
N SER A 187 9.19 6.78 -11.39
CA SER A 187 10.35 6.92 -10.51
C SER A 187 10.03 7.73 -9.25
N TRP A 188 9.20 8.76 -9.38
CA TRP A 188 8.69 9.54 -8.25
C TRP A 188 7.75 8.72 -7.36
N THR A 189 6.89 7.85 -7.90
CA THR A 189 6.00 7.00 -7.09
C THR A 189 6.76 5.87 -6.40
N LEU A 190 7.72 5.23 -7.08
CA LEU A 190 8.67 4.28 -6.47
C LEU A 190 9.50 4.96 -5.37
N GLY A 191 9.97 6.18 -5.62
CA GLY A 191 10.65 7.02 -4.65
C GLY A 191 9.76 7.39 -3.46
N TRP A 192 8.46 7.65 -3.65
CA TRP A 192 7.49 7.93 -2.59
C TRP A 192 7.16 6.71 -1.73
N SER A 193 7.10 5.52 -2.33
CA SER A 193 6.95 4.25 -1.61
C SER A 193 8.21 3.90 -0.81
N CYS A 194 9.38 4.33 -1.28
CA CYS A 194 10.68 4.09 -0.64
C CYS A 194 11.10 5.20 0.36
N GLN A 195 10.65 6.44 0.17
CA GLN A 195 11.00 7.59 1.01
C GLN A 195 9.88 7.86 2.03
N THR A 196 10.28 7.77 3.29
CA THR A 196 9.60 8.26 4.47
C THR A 196 9.40 9.79 4.45
N THR A 197 8.55 10.33 3.55
CA THR A 197 7.97 11.69 3.64
C THR A 197 7.16 11.94 4.91
N ALA A 198 7.04 10.91 5.77
CA ALA A 198 6.83 11.03 7.21
C ALA A 198 7.56 12.25 7.78
N GLY A 199 8.84 12.38 7.46
CA GLY A 199 9.68 13.46 7.94
C GLY A 199 9.17 14.83 7.52
N VAL A 200 8.69 15.02 6.29
CA VAL A 200 8.31 16.34 5.76
C VAL A 200 6.91 16.76 6.21
N PHE A 201 5.93 15.85 6.22
CA PHE A 201 4.58 16.17 6.68
C PHE A 201 4.54 16.36 8.20
N ILE A 202 5.22 15.50 8.97
CA ILE A 202 5.42 15.69 10.42
C ILE A 202 6.17 17.00 10.65
N ARG A 203 7.29 17.25 9.96
CA ARG A 203 8.06 18.50 10.15
C ARG A 203 7.24 19.74 9.82
N ASN A 204 6.40 19.76 8.78
CA ASN A 204 5.55 20.92 8.46
C ASN A 204 4.36 21.08 9.41
N CYS A 205 3.70 20.00 9.84
CA CYS A 205 2.69 20.04 10.90
C CYS A 205 3.28 20.49 12.25
N PHE A 206 4.52 20.11 12.57
CA PHE A 206 5.22 20.50 13.80
C PHE A 206 5.86 21.89 13.74
N ARG A 207 6.31 22.36 12.56
CA ARG A 207 6.94 23.68 12.38
C ARG A 207 5.94 24.81 12.56
N ARG A 208 4.68 24.62 12.13
CA ARG A 208 3.56 25.55 12.41
C ARG A 208 3.13 25.55 13.89
N SER A 209 3.67 24.63 14.69
CA SER A 209 3.40 24.51 16.13
C SER A 209 4.34 25.36 16.99
N ARG A 210 5.52 25.77 16.48
CA ARG A 210 6.46 26.68 17.17
C ARG A 210 6.16 28.17 16.95
N SER A 211 5.29 28.52 16.01
CA SER A 211 5.04 29.91 15.60
C SER A 211 3.82 30.57 16.26
N LYS A 212 3.23 29.97 17.29
CA LYS A 212 2.28 30.69 18.16
C LYS A 212 3.01 31.06 19.44
N PRO A 213 3.25 32.35 19.73
CA PRO A 213 3.77 32.75 21.03
C PRO A 213 2.79 32.29 22.10
N ALA A 214 3.33 31.69 23.16
CA ALA A 214 2.58 31.43 24.38
C ALA A 214 2.06 32.77 24.90
N TYR A 215 0.74 32.87 25.11
CA TYR A 215 0.18 33.97 25.87
C TYR A 215 0.87 34.02 27.25
N PRO A 216 1.29 35.20 27.75
CA PRO A 216 1.80 35.29 29.10
C PRO A 216 0.59 35.17 30.04
N PHE A 217 0.54 34.07 30.80
CA PHE A 217 -0.27 34.03 32.01
C PHE A 217 0.36 35.01 33.01
N SER A 218 -0.20 36.22 33.10
CA SER A 218 0.10 37.15 34.19
C SER A 218 -0.77 36.73 35.37
N PHE A 219 -0.13 36.29 36.44
CA PHE A 219 -0.76 36.18 37.75
C PHE A 219 -1.14 37.59 38.21
N TYR A 220 -2.42 37.84 38.45
CA TYR A 220 -2.97 38.66 39.53
C TYR A 220 -4.41 38.20 39.79
#